data_AF-A0A3B8WFU7-F1
#
_entry.id   AF-A0A3B8WFU7-F1
#
_cell.length_a   1.000
_cell.length_b   1.000
_cell.length_c   1.000
_cell.angle_alpha   90.00
_cell.angle_beta   90.00
_cell.angle_gamma   90.00
#
_symmetry.space_group_name_H-M   'P 1'
#
loop_
_entity.id
_entity.type
_entity.pdbx_description
1 polymer ?
#
loop_
_entity_poly.entity_id
_entity_poly.type
_entity_poly.pdbx_seq_one_letter_code
_entity_poly.pdbx_strand_id
1 'polypeptide(L)'
;MQEARYALTLPWLFAALLFVCTAKAQGNDGLINRIEALQAGYPVSVLESRLYAKEALTRFYEAREYTLAWEDRRNRQELLEAIREVAGDGLNPGDYHYETLAALALKDLNDSAEELQTDLDLVLSDAFLLLASHLHHGKVNPTTIHAEWTANRQQREMQSVLSEALASGTVYTTLQDLKPRSAAYHQLVQRRKALGELIGADWPAIVSGPSIRPGDTDNRIPDIR
;
A
#
# COMPACT_ATOMS: atom_id res chain seq x y z
N MET A 1 -64.99 62.98 -13.86
CA MET A 1 -63.68 63.29 -14.48
C MET A 1 -62.61 62.47 -13.77
N GLN A 2 -62.21 61.35 -14.35
CA GLN A 2 -60.84 61.02 -14.75
C GLN A 2 -60.80 59.51 -15.03
N GLU A 3 -60.60 59.20 -16.30
CA GLU A 3 -60.43 57.84 -16.82
C GLU A 3 -59.08 57.25 -16.43
N ALA A 4 -59.02 55.93 -16.27
CA ALA A 4 -57.95 55.10 -16.84
C ALA A 4 -58.38 53.62 -16.86
N ARG A 5 -58.49 53.09 -18.08
CA ARG A 5 -58.64 51.68 -18.45
C ARG A 5 -57.26 50.98 -18.50
N TYR A 6 -57.25 49.74 -19.00
CA TYR A 6 -56.13 48.80 -19.28
C TYR A 6 -55.85 47.83 -18.10
N ALA A 7 -56.34 46.58 -18.05
CA ALA A 7 -56.38 45.44 -18.98
C ALA A 7 -55.08 44.60 -19.03
N LEU A 8 -55.30 43.27 -19.05
CA LEU A 8 -54.43 42.14 -19.44
C LEU A 8 -53.69 41.27 -18.37
N THR A 9 -54.19 40.03 -18.27
CA THR A 9 -53.51 38.71 -18.33
C THR A 9 -52.71 38.17 -17.12
N LEU A 10 -53.34 37.20 -16.44
CA LEU A 10 -52.81 35.90 -15.94
C LEU A 10 -51.73 35.28 -16.90
N PRO A 11 -50.93 34.25 -16.54
CA PRO A 11 -50.50 33.71 -15.23
C PRO A 11 -49.05 33.08 -15.23
N TRP A 12 -48.69 32.28 -14.21
CA TRP A 12 -47.63 31.23 -14.17
C TRP A 12 -46.18 31.59 -13.77
N LEU A 13 -45.63 30.65 -12.98
CA LEU A 13 -44.22 30.21 -12.93
C LEU A 13 -43.20 31.15 -12.26
N PHE A 14 -43.12 31.08 -10.92
CA PHE A 14 -41.82 31.08 -10.25
C PHE A 14 -41.78 29.96 -9.21
N ALA A 15 -41.99 28.73 -9.68
CA ALA A 15 -41.39 27.57 -9.04
C ALA A 15 -39.89 27.63 -9.38
N ALA A 16 -39.14 28.46 -8.65
CA ALA A 16 -37.69 28.40 -8.63
C ALA A 16 -37.32 27.13 -7.86
N LEU A 17 -37.42 26.01 -8.59
CA LEU A 17 -36.78 24.76 -8.27
C LEU A 17 -35.28 25.09 -8.18
N LEU A 18 -34.79 25.28 -6.96
CA LEU A 18 -33.36 25.16 -6.65
C LEU A 18 -33.03 23.69 -6.89
N PHE A 19 -32.87 23.34 -8.16
CA PHE A 19 -32.13 22.15 -8.56
C PHE A 19 -30.68 22.49 -8.25
N VAL A 20 -30.33 22.39 -6.98
CA VAL A 20 -28.95 22.17 -6.58
C VAL A 20 -28.61 20.84 -7.21
N CYS A 21 -28.03 20.88 -8.42
CA CYS A 21 -27.24 19.78 -8.94
C CYS A 21 -26.11 19.58 -7.95
N THR A 22 -26.36 18.83 -6.89
CA THR A 22 -25.32 17.99 -6.33
C THR A 22 -24.99 17.03 -7.45
N ALA A 23 -24.00 17.37 -8.26
CA ALA A 23 -23.25 16.37 -8.99
C ALA A 23 -22.75 15.42 -7.90
N LYS A 24 -23.47 14.33 -7.66
CA LYS A 24 -22.89 13.19 -6.99
C LYS A 24 -21.70 12.86 -7.86
N ALA A 25 -20.49 13.03 -7.33
CA ALA A 25 -19.30 12.49 -7.96
C ALA A 25 -19.62 11.02 -8.21
N GLN A 26 -19.89 10.67 -9.46
CA GLN A 26 -20.15 9.30 -9.83
C GLN A 26 -18.80 8.61 -9.65
N GLY A 27 -18.71 7.72 -8.66
CA GLY A 27 -17.49 6.98 -8.36
C GLY A 27 -16.91 6.36 -9.63
N ASN A 28 -15.60 6.13 -9.65
CA ASN A 28 -14.93 5.61 -10.83
C ASN A 28 -15.45 4.18 -11.13
N ASP A 29 -16.14 4.01 -12.27
CA ASP A 29 -16.72 2.73 -12.68
C ASP A 29 -15.64 1.63 -12.79
N GLY A 30 -14.42 2.01 -13.19
CA GLY A 30 -13.26 1.13 -13.23
C GLY A 30 -12.92 0.56 -11.85
N LEU A 31 -12.84 1.41 -10.82
CA LEU A 31 -12.61 1.02 -9.42
C LEU A 31 -13.74 0.12 -8.91
N ILE A 32 -14.99 0.50 -9.13
CA ILE A 32 -16.18 -0.26 -8.68
C ILE A 32 -16.10 -1.69 -9.22
N ASN A 33 -15.94 -1.84 -10.54
CA ASN A 33 -15.89 -3.15 -11.19
C ASN A 33 -14.77 -4.04 -10.62
N ARG A 34 -13.59 -3.47 -10.35
CA ARG A 34 -12.43 -4.22 -9.84
C ARG A 34 -12.60 -4.60 -8.37
N ILE A 35 -13.17 -3.72 -7.54
CA ILE A 35 -13.48 -4.00 -6.14
C ILE A 35 -14.61 -5.04 -6.01
N GLU A 36 -15.65 -4.96 -6.84
CA GLU A 36 -16.74 -5.95 -6.86
C GLU A 36 -16.22 -7.33 -7.30
N ALA A 37 -15.38 -7.39 -8.34
CA ALA A 37 -14.75 -8.63 -8.78
C ALA A 37 -13.86 -9.24 -7.67
N LEU A 38 -13.07 -8.40 -6.98
CA LEU A 38 -12.30 -8.79 -5.80
C LEU A 38 -13.22 -9.38 -4.73
N GLN A 39 -14.29 -8.68 -4.33
CA GLN A 39 -15.26 -9.11 -3.32
C GLN A 39 -15.87 -10.47 -3.68
N ALA A 40 -16.31 -10.65 -4.93
CA ALA A 40 -16.87 -11.89 -5.45
C ALA A 40 -15.87 -13.06 -5.50
N GLY A 41 -14.60 -12.81 -5.21
CA GLY A 41 -13.57 -13.86 -5.10
C GLY A 41 -12.87 -14.18 -6.42
N TYR A 42 -13.08 -13.37 -7.45
CA TYR A 42 -12.32 -13.50 -8.68
C TYR A 42 -10.89 -12.99 -8.47
N PRO A 43 -9.88 -13.67 -9.05
CA PRO A 43 -8.53 -13.14 -9.09
C PRO A 43 -8.53 -11.88 -9.97
N VAL A 44 -8.28 -10.73 -9.34
CA VAL A 44 -8.09 -9.47 -10.06
C VAL A 44 -6.59 -9.23 -10.17
N SER A 45 -6.09 -9.28 -11.40
CA SER A 45 -4.72 -8.90 -11.73
C SER A 45 -4.75 -7.52 -12.36
N VAL A 46 -3.96 -6.61 -11.80
CA VAL A 46 -3.88 -5.20 -12.19
C VAL A 46 -2.42 -4.93 -12.53
N LEU A 47 -2.11 -4.44 -13.74
CA LEU A 47 -0.73 -4.24 -14.19
C LEU A 47 0.14 -5.49 -14.00
N GLU A 48 -0.38 -6.66 -14.38
CA GLU A 48 0.25 -7.98 -14.21
C GLU A 48 0.51 -8.37 -12.74
N SER A 49 0.00 -7.59 -11.78
CA SER A 49 0.22 -7.76 -10.35
C SER A 49 -1.06 -8.23 -9.66
N ARG A 50 -0.97 -9.25 -8.81
CA ARG A 50 -2.12 -9.72 -8.02
C ARG A 50 -2.31 -8.82 -6.81
N LEU A 51 -3.54 -8.40 -6.54
CA LEU A 51 -3.87 -7.64 -5.34
C LEU A 51 -4.02 -8.59 -4.14
N TYR A 52 -3.48 -8.20 -2.98
CA TYR A 52 -3.39 -9.06 -1.79
C TYR A 52 -4.23 -8.54 -0.61
N ALA A 53 -4.32 -7.22 -0.42
CA ALA A 53 -5.01 -6.57 0.70
C ALA A 53 -6.54 -6.45 0.49
N LYS A 54 -7.18 -7.51 -0.01
CA LYS A 54 -8.59 -7.50 -0.48
C LYS A 54 -9.55 -6.79 0.48
N GLU A 55 -9.61 -7.20 1.74
CA GLU A 55 -10.59 -6.65 2.70
C GLU A 55 -10.36 -5.17 3.00
N ALA A 56 -9.11 -4.75 3.19
CA ALA A 56 -8.80 -3.36 3.49
C ALA A 56 -8.89 -2.45 2.26
N LEU A 57 -8.52 -2.96 1.09
CA LEU A 57 -8.66 -2.24 -0.18
C LEU A 57 -10.14 -1.96 -0.48
N THR A 58 -11.00 -2.97 -0.33
CA THR A 58 -12.45 -2.81 -0.43
C THR A 58 -12.97 -1.72 0.50
N ARG A 59 -12.66 -1.80 1.80
CA ARG A 59 -13.13 -0.82 2.80
C ARG A 59 -12.61 0.58 2.54
N PHE A 60 -11.37 0.69 2.08
CA PHE A 60 -10.75 1.96 1.74
C PHE A 60 -11.52 2.68 0.63
N TYR A 61 -11.82 1.98 -0.48
CA TYR A 61 -12.55 2.59 -1.60
C TYR A 61 -14.04 2.75 -1.35
N GLU A 62 -14.68 1.87 -0.56
CA GLU A 62 -16.05 2.07 -0.09
C GLU A 62 -16.16 3.39 0.71
N ALA A 63 -15.22 3.66 1.61
CA ALA A 63 -15.18 4.89 2.40
C ALA A 63 -14.87 6.15 1.58
N ARG A 64 -14.22 5.99 0.42
CA ARG A 64 -13.89 7.07 -0.53
C ARG A 64 -14.92 7.22 -1.66
N GLU A 65 -16.07 6.55 -1.56
CA GLU A 65 -17.09 6.56 -2.61
C GLU A 65 -16.52 6.21 -4.00
N TYR A 66 -15.53 5.30 -4.03
CA TYR A 66 -14.81 4.85 -5.22
C TYR A 66 -14.15 5.98 -6.02
N THR A 67 -13.61 6.99 -5.34
CA THR A 67 -12.76 8.02 -5.94
C THR A 67 -11.27 7.66 -5.86
N LEU A 68 -10.49 8.09 -6.86
CA LEU A 68 -9.03 7.87 -6.89
C LEU A 68 -8.37 8.52 -5.68
N ALA A 69 -7.30 7.90 -5.18
CA ALA A 69 -6.64 8.28 -3.94
C ALA A 69 -5.24 8.88 -4.14
N TRP A 70 -4.59 8.58 -5.27
CA TRP A 70 -3.16 8.82 -5.49
C TRP A 70 -2.87 9.87 -6.56
N GLU A 71 -3.69 10.92 -6.66
CA GLU A 71 -3.48 12.04 -7.60
C GLU A 71 -2.21 12.84 -7.29
N ASP A 72 -1.87 12.99 -6.00
CA ASP A 72 -0.68 13.71 -5.58
C ASP A 72 0.60 12.90 -5.85
N ARG A 73 1.44 13.44 -6.75
CA ARG A 73 2.74 12.87 -7.11
C ARG A 73 3.66 12.69 -5.90
N ARG A 74 3.60 13.60 -4.92
CA ARG A 74 4.44 13.53 -3.73
C ARG A 74 4.10 12.29 -2.90
N ASN A 75 2.82 12.00 -2.68
CA ASN A 75 2.38 10.80 -1.98
C ASN A 75 2.87 9.52 -2.68
N ARG A 76 2.80 9.48 -4.01
CA ARG A 76 3.33 8.35 -4.81
C ARG A 76 4.84 8.18 -4.64
N GLN A 77 5.58 9.29 -4.65
CA GLN A 77 7.03 9.28 -4.43
C GLN A 77 7.39 8.78 -3.03
N GLU A 78 6.71 9.29 -2.00
CA GLU A 78 6.92 8.90 -0.60
C GLU A 78 6.65 7.41 -0.37
N LEU A 79 5.59 6.85 -0.98
CA LEU A 79 5.34 5.41 -0.94
C LEU A 79 6.46 4.61 -1.61
N LEU A 80 6.87 5.01 -2.82
CA LEU A 80 7.92 4.31 -3.56
C LEU A 80 9.25 4.30 -2.79
N GLU A 81 9.59 5.42 -2.15
CA GLU A 81 10.76 5.52 -1.27
C GLU A 81 10.66 4.58 -0.08
N ALA A 82 9.51 4.57 0.62
CA ALA A 82 9.28 3.68 1.76
C ALA A 82 9.39 2.19 1.37
N ILE A 83 8.83 1.80 0.22
CA ILE A 83 8.92 0.43 -0.30
C ILE A 83 10.37 0.05 -0.62
N ARG A 84 11.13 0.95 -1.27
CA ARG A 84 12.54 0.71 -1.59
C ARG A 84 13.37 0.44 -0.33
N GLU A 85 13.14 1.22 0.71
CA GLU A 85 13.95 1.20 1.93
C GLU A 85 13.60 0.06 2.88
N VAL A 86 12.44 -0.56 2.73
CA VAL A 86 12.00 -1.69 3.57
C VAL A 86 12.94 -2.91 3.47
N ALA A 87 13.74 -2.97 2.40
CA ALA A 87 14.83 -3.93 2.27
C ALA A 87 15.81 -3.87 3.45
N GLY A 88 16.01 -2.71 4.07
CA GLY A 88 16.84 -2.54 5.27
C GLY A 88 16.24 -3.25 6.49
N ASP A 89 14.92 -3.24 6.61
CA ASP A 89 14.15 -3.86 7.70
C ASP A 89 13.98 -5.38 7.54
N GLY A 90 14.54 -5.98 6.48
CA GLY A 90 14.46 -7.43 6.22
C GLY A 90 13.22 -7.88 5.47
N LEU A 91 12.43 -6.95 4.95
CA LEU A 91 11.31 -7.22 4.06
C LEU A 91 11.76 -7.15 2.59
N ASN A 92 11.06 -7.84 1.68
CA ASN A 92 11.37 -7.78 0.25
C ASN A 92 10.51 -6.70 -0.42
N PRO A 93 11.10 -5.66 -1.05
CA PRO A 93 10.34 -4.64 -1.79
C PRO A 93 9.39 -5.23 -2.84
N GLY A 94 9.76 -6.35 -3.46
CA GLY A 94 8.94 -7.05 -4.46
C GLY A 94 7.60 -7.56 -3.92
N ASP A 95 7.48 -7.77 -2.60
CA ASP A 95 6.20 -8.13 -1.97
C ASP A 95 5.16 -6.98 -2.03
N TYR A 96 5.60 -5.75 -2.35
CA TYR A 96 4.79 -4.53 -2.37
C TYR A 96 4.81 -3.87 -3.75
N HIS A 97 4.85 -4.69 -4.81
CA HIS A 97 4.76 -4.23 -6.21
C HIS A 97 5.87 -3.25 -6.65
N TYR A 98 7.05 -3.31 -6.03
CA TYR A 98 8.11 -2.32 -6.25
C TYR A 98 8.48 -2.14 -7.73
N GLU A 99 8.67 -3.23 -8.49
CA GLU A 99 9.07 -3.15 -9.90
C GLU A 99 8.03 -2.41 -10.76
N THR A 100 6.75 -2.77 -10.59
CA THR A 100 5.61 -2.12 -11.26
C THR A 100 5.52 -0.64 -10.88
N LEU A 101 5.62 -0.33 -9.59
CA LEU A 101 5.50 1.04 -9.08
C LEU A 101 6.71 1.90 -9.47
N ALA A 102 7.93 1.36 -9.48
CA ALA A 102 9.11 2.08 -9.92
C ALA A 102 9.00 2.53 -11.39
N ALA A 103 8.35 1.72 -12.23
CA ALA A 103 8.13 2.04 -13.64
C ALA A 103 7.00 3.05 -13.89
N LEU A 104 6.02 3.16 -12.99
CA LEU A 104 4.74 3.83 -13.29
C LEU A 104 4.37 4.97 -12.30
N ALA A 105 4.71 4.84 -11.02
CA ALA A 105 4.24 5.75 -9.96
C ALA A 105 4.62 7.21 -10.18
N LEU A 106 5.72 7.46 -10.90
CA LEU A 106 6.23 8.81 -11.17
C LEU A 106 5.97 9.28 -12.61
N LYS A 107 5.05 8.65 -13.34
CA LYS A 107 4.57 9.19 -14.62
C LYS A 107 3.54 10.30 -14.39
N ASP A 108 3.35 11.14 -15.41
CA ASP A 108 2.23 12.07 -15.44
C ASP A 108 0.96 11.29 -15.80
N LEU A 109 -0.05 11.39 -14.93
CA LEU A 109 -1.29 10.63 -15.06
C LEU A 109 -2.33 11.38 -15.88
N ASN A 110 -2.18 12.69 -16.06
CA ASN A 110 -3.16 13.51 -16.80
C ASN A 110 -3.29 13.09 -18.27
N ASP A 111 -2.20 12.59 -18.87
CA ASP A 111 -2.17 12.09 -20.25
C ASP A 111 -2.33 10.57 -20.36
N SER A 112 -2.54 9.89 -19.22
CA SER A 112 -2.66 8.43 -19.17
C SER A 112 -4.11 7.98 -19.36
N ALA A 113 -4.30 6.81 -19.98
CA ALA A 113 -5.63 6.19 -20.09
C ALA A 113 -6.26 6.02 -18.69
N GLU A 114 -7.56 6.26 -18.56
CA GLU A 114 -8.31 6.17 -17.30
C GLU A 114 -8.16 4.80 -16.62
N GLU A 115 -8.12 3.73 -17.42
CA GLU A 115 -7.86 2.37 -16.96
C GLU A 115 -6.49 2.23 -16.29
N LEU A 116 -5.44 2.83 -16.86
CA LEU A 116 -4.10 2.82 -16.26
C LEU A 116 -4.07 3.61 -14.94
N GLN A 117 -4.79 4.74 -14.86
CA GLN A 117 -4.88 5.52 -13.63
C GLN A 117 -5.56 4.72 -12.52
N THR A 118 -6.69 4.08 -12.85
CA THR A 118 -7.45 3.21 -11.95
C THR A 118 -6.59 2.05 -11.44
N ASP A 119 -5.91 1.38 -12.36
CA ASP A 119 -5.08 0.23 -12.08
C ASP A 119 -3.88 0.61 -11.18
N LEU A 120 -3.20 1.72 -11.48
CA LEU A 120 -2.11 2.22 -10.66
C LEU A 120 -2.58 2.62 -9.26
N ASP A 121 -3.74 3.27 -9.15
CA ASP A 121 -4.33 3.68 -7.88
C ASP A 121 -4.58 2.48 -6.95
N LEU A 122 -5.10 1.38 -7.50
CA LEU A 122 -5.30 0.12 -6.78
C LEU A 122 -3.99 -0.51 -6.32
N VAL A 123 -2.96 -0.55 -7.19
CA VAL A 123 -1.65 -1.14 -6.85
C VAL A 123 -0.93 -0.33 -5.77
N LEU A 124 -1.00 1.01 -5.83
CA LEU A 124 -0.45 1.89 -4.79
C LEU A 124 -1.15 1.67 -3.44
N SER A 125 -2.48 1.61 -3.45
CA SER A 125 -3.28 1.35 -2.25
C SER A 125 -2.98 -0.04 -1.66
N ASP A 126 -2.91 -1.08 -2.49
CA ASP A 126 -2.57 -2.44 -2.06
C ASP A 126 -1.16 -2.51 -1.44
N ALA A 127 -0.17 -1.90 -2.09
CA ALA A 127 1.20 -1.83 -1.60
C ALA A 127 1.30 -1.12 -0.23
N PHE A 128 0.64 0.02 -0.07
CA PHE A 128 0.62 0.73 1.21
C PHE A 128 -0.02 -0.14 2.30
N LEU A 129 -1.20 -0.71 2.05
CA LEU A 129 -1.95 -1.47 3.07
C LEU A 129 -1.19 -2.72 3.52
N LEU A 130 -0.53 -3.43 2.59
CA LEU A 130 0.34 -4.54 2.90
C LEU A 130 1.55 -4.11 3.72
N LEU A 131 2.26 -3.07 3.27
CA LEU A 131 3.47 -2.59 3.90
C LEU A 131 3.18 -2.09 5.32
N ALA A 132 2.15 -1.26 5.49
CA ALA A 132 1.72 -0.75 6.78
C ALA A 132 1.41 -1.90 7.76
N SER A 133 0.68 -2.93 7.30
CA SER A 133 0.39 -4.11 8.11
C SER A 133 1.66 -4.86 8.52
N HIS A 134 2.59 -5.10 7.60
CA HIS A 134 3.83 -5.82 7.88
C HIS A 134 4.79 -5.03 8.77
N LEU A 135 4.85 -3.71 8.66
CA LEU A 135 5.64 -2.86 9.54
C LEU A 135 5.08 -2.86 10.96
N HIS A 136 3.75 -2.82 11.10
CA HIS A 136 3.11 -2.76 12.41
C HIS A 136 3.08 -4.11 13.14
N HIS A 137 2.76 -5.19 12.42
CA HIS A 137 2.50 -6.50 13.02
C HIS A 137 3.57 -7.56 12.72
N GLY A 138 4.51 -7.26 11.82
CA GLY A 138 5.38 -8.26 11.21
C GLY A 138 4.70 -9.02 10.07
N LYS A 139 5.49 -9.51 9.12
CA LYS A 139 5.01 -10.30 7.98
C LYS A 139 4.56 -11.72 8.37
N VAL A 140 5.16 -12.30 9.42
CA VAL A 140 4.91 -13.67 9.85
C VAL A 140 4.47 -13.69 11.32
N ASN A 141 3.47 -14.51 11.62
CA ASN A 141 3.12 -14.81 13.01
C ASN A 141 3.96 -16.01 13.48
N PRO A 142 4.90 -15.85 14.44
CA PRO A 142 5.73 -16.96 14.90
C PRO A 142 4.95 -18.04 15.66
N THR A 143 3.70 -17.77 16.07
CA THR A 143 2.85 -18.69 16.84
C THR A 143 1.86 -19.48 16.00
N THR A 144 1.55 -19.03 14.78
CA THR A 144 0.62 -19.71 13.87
C THR A 144 1.22 -19.75 12.47
N ILE A 145 1.54 -20.94 11.97
CA ILE A 145 2.23 -21.17 10.67
C ILE A 145 1.39 -20.71 9.44
N HIS A 146 0.17 -20.19 9.63
CA HIS A 146 -0.69 -19.68 8.56
C HIS A 146 -0.65 -18.15 8.46
N ALA A 147 0.26 -17.63 7.63
CA ALA A 147 0.47 -16.19 7.44
C ALA A 147 -0.66 -15.49 6.65
N GLU A 148 -1.27 -16.15 5.67
CA GLU A 148 -2.25 -15.53 4.76
C GLU A 148 -3.61 -15.20 5.40
N TRP A 149 -4.05 -15.96 6.43
CA TRP A 149 -5.34 -15.71 7.09
C TRP A 149 -5.28 -14.55 8.11
N THR A 150 -4.15 -14.37 8.77
CA THR A 150 -4.01 -13.37 9.85
C THR A 150 -3.86 -11.95 9.30
N ALA A 151 -3.18 -11.80 8.15
CA ALA A 151 -2.99 -10.52 7.48
C ALA A 151 -4.32 -9.81 7.15
N ASN A 152 -5.33 -10.52 6.63
CA ASN A 152 -6.63 -9.92 6.32
C ASN A 152 -7.35 -9.34 7.55
N ARG A 153 -7.22 -9.96 8.73
CA ARG A 153 -7.87 -9.45 9.95
C ARG A 153 -7.22 -8.15 10.46
N GLN A 154 -5.91 -8.02 10.29
CA GLN A 154 -5.08 -6.92 10.80
C GLN A 154 -5.04 -5.70 9.87
N GLN A 155 -5.28 -5.88 8.57
CA GLN A 155 -5.35 -4.78 7.60
C GLN A 155 -6.55 -3.84 7.85
N ARG A 156 -7.55 -4.26 8.63
CA ARG A 156 -8.78 -3.49 8.93
C ARG A 156 -8.59 -2.22 9.76
N GLU A 157 -7.39 -1.92 10.23
CA GLU A 157 -7.06 -0.60 10.79
C GLU A 157 -6.19 0.22 9.83
N MET A 158 -5.57 -0.42 8.84
CA MET A 158 -4.63 0.24 7.94
C MET A 158 -5.33 1.12 6.90
N GLN A 159 -6.62 0.90 6.59
CA GLN A 159 -7.34 1.79 5.68
C GLN A 159 -7.52 3.22 6.24
N SER A 160 -7.73 3.36 7.56
CA SER A 160 -7.80 4.69 8.19
C SER A 160 -6.43 5.35 8.22
N VAL A 161 -5.38 4.58 8.50
CA VAL A 161 -3.99 5.05 8.43
C VAL A 161 -3.63 5.54 7.02
N LEU A 162 -4.03 4.81 5.98
CA LEU A 162 -3.85 5.23 4.59
C LEU A 162 -4.59 6.55 4.30
N SER A 163 -5.85 6.63 4.72
CA SER A 163 -6.69 7.81 4.50
C SER A 163 -6.08 9.07 5.14
N GLU A 164 -5.60 8.95 6.37
CA GLU A 164 -4.95 10.04 7.10
C GLU A 164 -3.61 10.43 6.47
N ALA A 165 -2.78 9.46 6.09
CA ALA A 165 -1.48 9.69 5.47
C ALA A 165 -1.60 10.43 4.13
N LEU A 166 -2.58 10.05 3.31
CA LEU A 166 -2.85 10.72 2.03
C LEU A 166 -3.37 12.15 2.24
N ALA A 167 -4.29 12.35 3.18
CA ALA A 167 -4.89 13.65 3.45
C ALA A 167 -3.89 14.66 4.05
N SER A 168 -2.91 14.18 4.82
CA SER A 168 -1.89 15.01 5.47
C SER A 168 -0.59 15.13 4.67
N GLY A 169 -0.42 14.33 3.61
CA GLY A 169 0.80 14.32 2.80
C GLY A 169 2.02 13.78 3.56
N THR A 170 1.79 12.74 4.38
CA THR A 170 2.79 12.17 5.31
C THR A 170 3.01 10.68 5.09
N VAL A 171 2.82 10.19 3.86
CA VAL A 171 2.87 8.76 3.51
C VAL A 171 4.15 8.10 4.00
N TYR A 172 5.31 8.72 3.74
CA TYR A 172 6.59 8.15 4.16
C TYR A 172 6.70 8.08 5.69
N THR A 173 6.46 9.20 6.38
CA THR A 173 6.62 9.28 7.84
C THR A 173 5.63 8.39 8.58
N THR A 174 4.38 8.29 8.09
CA THR A 174 3.38 7.37 8.65
C THR A 174 3.88 5.93 8.60
N LEU A 175 4.48 5.49 7.48
CA LEU A 175 5.05 4.15 7.37
C LEU A 175 6.26 3.96 8.30
N GLN A 176 7.14 4.96 8.44
CA GLN A 176 8.26 4.88 9.38
C GLN A 176 7.79 4.75 10.84
N ASP A 177 6.72 5.45 11.21
CA ASP A 177 6.17 5.44 12.57
C ASP A 177 5.52 4.11 12.98
N LEU A 178 5.11 3.30 11.99
CA LEU A 178 4.58 1.95 12.23
C LEU A 178 5.66 0.93 12.62
N LYS A 179 6.95 1.24 12.38
CA LYS A 179 8.06 0.33 12.71
C LYS A 179 8.14 0.08 14.22
N PRO A 180 8.56 -1.12 14.65
CA PRO A 180 8.77 -1.41 16.06
C PRO A 180 9.79 -0.46 16.70
N ARG A 181 9.43 0.17 17.82
CA ARG A 181 10.27 1.16 18.52
C ARG A 181 11.26 0.55 19.53
N SER A 182 11.33 -0.78 19.62
CA SER A 182 12.15 -1.43 20.64
C SER A 182 13.64 -1.33 20.31
N ALA A 183 14.47 -1.10 21.33
CA ALA A 183 15.92 -1.05 21.15
C ALA A 183 16.48 -2.35 20.55
N ALA A 184 15.90 -3.50 20.92
CA ALA A 184 16.26 -4.79 20.36
C ALA A 184 16.00 -4.87 18.85
N TYR A 185 14.85 -4.36 18.37
CA TYR A 185 14.56 -4.31 16.94
C TYR A 185 15.59 -3.47 16.18
N HIS A 186 15.91 -2.26 16.67
CA HIS A 186 16.91 -1.41 16.04
C HIS A 186 18.29 -2.05 15.99
N GLN A 187 18.71 -2.75 17.05
CA GLN A 187 19.96 -3.50 17.06
C GLN A 187 19.96 -4.60 16.00
N LEU A 188 18.85 -5.34 15.84
CA LEU A 188 18.73 -6.38 14.81
C LEU A 188 18.83 -5.81 13.39
N VAL A 189 18.15 -4.68 13.12
CA VAL A 189 18.22 -4.00 11.82
C VAL A 189 19.66 -3.54 11.52
N GLN A 190 20.35 -2.95 12.51
CA GLN A 190 21.76 -2.55 12.36
C GLN A 190 22.68 -3.75 12.08
N ARG A 191 22.52 -4.84 12.83
CA ARG A 191 23.31 -6.07 12.63
C ARG A 191 23.05 -6.68 11.26
N ARG A 192 21.78 -6.70 10.81
CA ARG A 192 21.43 -7.15 9.47
C ARG A 192 22.11 -6.32 8.40
N LYS A 193 22.12 -4.99 8.52
CA LYS A 193 22.82 -4.12 7.56
C LYS A 193 24.31 -4.47 7.48
N ALA A 194 24.98 -4.64 8.63
CA ALA A 194 26.37 -5.04 8.67
C ALA A 194 26.61 -6.43 8.05
N LEU A 195 25.73 -7.41 8.28
CA LEU A 195 25.80 -8.71 7.62
C LEU A 195 25.54 -8.62 6.11
N GLY A 196 24.71 -7.69 5.67
CA GLY A 196 24.46 -7.41 4.26
C GLY A 196 25.70 -6.99 3.49
N GLU A 197 26.61 -6.24 4.13
CA GLU A 197 27.90 -5.83 3.55
C GLU A 197 28.84 -7.02 3.31
N LEU A 198 28.57 -8.15 3.96
CA LEU A 198 29.34 -9.39 3.83
C LEU A 198 28.76 -10.32 2.74
N ILE A 199 27.61 -10.00 2.14
CA ILE A 199 27.01 -10.81 1.09
C ILE A 199 27.95 -10.81 -0.13
N GLY A 200 28.34 -12.00 -0.57
CA GLY A 200 29.26 -12.19 -1.70
C GLY A 200 30.74 -12.19 -1.31
N ALA A 201 31.06 -12.00 -0.03
CA ALA A 201 32.42 -12.23 0.46
C ALA A 201 32.70 -13.74 0.60
N ASP A 202 33.96 -14.14 0.41
CA ASP A 202 34.39 -15.54 0.40
C ASP A 202 34.39 -16.12 1.81
N TRP A 203 33.40 -16.96 2.12
CA TRP A 203 33.31 -17.64 3.40
C TRP A 203 34.11 -18.93 3.29
N PRO A 204 35.26 -19.07 3.97
CA PRO A 204 36.10 -20.25 3.81
C PRO A 204 35.30 -21.48 4.22
N ALA A 205 35.13 -22.41 3.27
CA ALA A 205 34.45 -23.66 3.55
C ALA A 205 35.32 -24.52 4.46
N ILE A 206 34.80 -24.85 5.65
CA ILE A 206 35.46 -25.80 6.53
C ILE A 206 35.34 -27.19 5.89
N VAL A 207 36.47 -27.86 5.72
CA VAL A 207 36.51 -29.22 5.13
C VAL A 207 35.64 -30.17 5.94
N SER A 208 34.74 -30.89 5.28
CA SER A 208 33.87 -31.85 5.94
C SER A 208 34.66 -33.08 6.43
N GLY A 209 34.25 -33.66 7.56
CA GLY A 209 34.95 -34.77 8.20
C GLY A 209 34.24 -35.24 9.47
N PRO A 210 34.81 -36.21 10.22
CA PRO A 210 34.23 -36.73 11.44
C PRO A 210 33.92 -35.64 12.48
N SER A 211 33.00 -35.93 13.41
CA SER A 211 32.67 -35.01 14.51
C SER A 211 33.90 -34.73 15.38
N ILE A 212 34.20 -33.45 15.59
CA ILE A 212 35.23 -32.98 16.54
C ILE A 212 34.56 -32.84 17.92
N ARG A 213 35.11 -33.51 18.93
CA ARG A 213 34.61 -33.50 20.31
C ARG A 213 35.52 -32.65 21.21
N PRO A 214 35.03 -32.22 22.40
CA PRO A 214 35.88 -31.55 23.38
C PRO A 214 37.11 -32.40 23.73
N GLY A 215 38.30 -31.82 23.54
CA GLY A 215 39.58 -32.49 23.78
C GLY A 215 40.24 -33.09 22.53
N ASP A 216 39.54 -33.14 21.39
CA ASP A 216 40.10 -33.65 20.14
C ASP A 216 41.14 -32.68 19.55
N THR A 217 42.13 -33.24 18.87
CA THR A 217 43.06 -32.49 18.01
C THR A 217 42.66 -32.71 16.56
N ASP A 218 42.30 -31.63 15.86
CA ASP A 218 41.84 -31.68 14.47
C ASP A 218 42.41 -30.50 13.68
N ASN A 219 42.81 -30.75 12.42
CA ASN A 219 43.44 -29.75 11.56
C ASN A 219 42.47 -28.64 11.10
N ARG A 220 41.15 -28.84 11.28
CA ARG A 220 40.09 -27.86 10.99
C ARG A 220 39.86 -26.88 12.14
N ILE A 221 40.46 -27.09 13.32
CA ILE A 221 40.27 -26.20 14.48
C ILE A 221 40.67 -24.74 14.19
N PRO A 222 41.77 -24.44 13.48
CA PRO A 222 42.11 -23.07 13.09
C PRO A 222 41.04 -22.40 12.22
N ASP A 223 40.37 -23.15 11.35
CA ASP A 223 39.37 -22.64 10.41
C ASP A 223 37.98 -22.40 11.06
N ILE A 224 37.75 -22.96 12.27
CA ILE A 224 36.51 -22.81 13.05
C ILE A 224 36.54 -21.58 13.98
N ARG A 225 37.73 -21.06 14.31
CA ARG A 225 37.93 -20.02 15.33
C ARG A 225 37.62 -18.60 14.87
#